data_AF-A0A401ZFU9-F1
#
_entry.id   AF-A0A401ZFU9-F1
#
_cell.length_a   1.000
_cell.length_b   1.000
_cell.length_c   1.000
_cell.angle_alpha   90.00
_cell.angle_beta   90.00
_cell.angle_gamma   90.00
#
_symmetry.space_group_name_H-M   'P 1'
#
loop_
_entity.id
_entity.type
_entity.pdbx_description
1 polymer ?
#
loop_
_entity_poly.entity_id
_entity_poly.type
_entity_poly.pdbx_seq_one_letter_code
_entity_poly.pdbx_strand_id
1 'polypeptide(L)'
;MIYYRVAFCVEQTPVGNTEPINSHCQALTQQMVWKWRSTLLTSPHALFTLLRAYSYIPKENVRVFFASSEAEMDDMLVRQNAGQISSSVTADQFMSGKRINTMDIKRLEFELNTDADHDEAYTFAMPVSIAERMAWIALLRRRQQGELES
;
A
#
# COMPACT_ATOMS: atom_id res chain seq x y z
N MET A 1 0.79 -1.18 15.45
CA MET A 1 -0.58 -0.61 15.34
C MET A 1 -0.78 -0.23 13.89
N ILE A 2 -1.96 -0.42 13.29
CA ILE A 2 -2.20 -0.06 11.87
C ILE A 2 -2.89 1.31 11.84
N TYR A 3 -2.37 2.21 11.02
CA TYR A 3 -2.94 3.53 10.75
C TYR A 3 -3.59 3.55 9.37
N TYR A 4 -4.56 4.43 9.18
CA TYR A 4 -5.28 4.61 7.92
C TYR A 4 -5.28 6.09 7.51
N ARG A 5 -5.13 6.36 6.21
CA ARG A 5 -5.40 7.67 5.61
C ARG A 5 -6.12 7.51 4.28
N VAL A 6 -6.83 8.56 3.89
CA VAL A 6 -7.56 8.62 2.64
C VAL A 6 -7.01 9.76 1.79
N ALA A 7 -6.65 9.44 0.56
CA ALA A 7 -6.27 10.41 -0.46
C ALA A 7 -7.36 10.48 -1.52
N PHE A 8 -7.62 11.69 -2.00
CA PHE A 8 -8.51 11.91 -3.14
C PHE A 8 -7.69 12.28 -4.36
N CYS A 9 -8.16 11.82 -5.52
CA CYS A 9 -7.63 12.22 -6.81
C CYS A 9 -8.13 13.63 -7.12
N VAL A 10 -7.21 14.55 -7.43
CA VAL A 10 -7.52 15.94 -7.76
C VAL A 10 -6.85 16.28 -9.08
N GLU A 11 -7.58 16.94 -9.97
CA GLU A 11 -7.02 17.51 -11.19
C GLU A 11 -6.05 18.63 -10.83
N GLN A 12 -4.79 18.53 -11.27
CA GLN A 12 -3.90 19.68 -11.26
C GLN A 12 -4.26 20.62 -12.41
N THR A 13 -4.74 21.81 -12.07
CA THR A 13 -4.66 22.95 -12.99
C THR A 13 -3.18 23.30 -13.14
N PRO A 14 -2.62 23.32 -14.37
CA PRO A 14 -1.24 23.74 -14.56
C PRO A 14 -1.16 25.20 -14.11
N VAL A 15 -0.38 25.47 -13.07
CA VAL A 15 -0.04 26.83 -12.67
C VAL A 15 0.79 27.39 -13.81
N GLY A 16 0.15 28.24 -14.62
CA GLY A 16 0.79 28.95 -15.72
C GLY A 16 1.87 29.86 -15.16
N ASN A 17 3.11 29.37 -15.18
CA ASN A 17 4.27 30.22 -15.06
C ASN A 17 4.51 30.84 -16.43
N THR A 18 4.49 32.17 -16.44
CA THR A 18 4.68 33.06 -17.58
C THR A 18 5.98 32.76 -18.32
N GLU A 19 5.91 32.21 -19.53
CA GLU A 19 6.94 32.43 -20.56
C GLU A 19 6.25 32.59 -21.94
N PRO A 20 6.63 33.60 -22.75
CA PRO A 20 6.00 33.80 -24.04
C PRO A 20 6.60 32.89 -25.11
N ILE A 21 5.68 32.24 -25.83
CA ILE A 21 5.75 31.92 -27.26
C ILE A 21 6.90 30.98 -27.66
N ASN A 22 6.60 29.68 -27.70
CA ASN A 22 6.94 28.92 -28.89
C ASN A 22 5.93 27.81 -29.15
N SER A 23 5.34 27.86 -30.34
CA SER A 23 4.30 26.97 -30.82
C SER A 23 4.80 25.54 -31.00
N HIS A 24 4.52 24.70 -30.02
CA HIS A 24 4.48 23.25 -30.19
C HIS A 24 3.26 22.75 -29.42
N CYS A 25 2.35 22.05 -30.09
CA CYS A 25 1.09 21.57 -29.51
C CYS A 25 1.37 20.64 -28.32
N GLN A 26 1.49 21.20 -27.11
CA GLN A 26 1.50 20.44 -25.87
C GLN A 26 0.05 20.07 -25.59
N ALA A 27 -0.27 18.79 -25.82
CA ALA A 27 -1.46 18.19 -25.24
C ALA A 27 -1.43 18.49 -23.74
N LEU A 28 -2.42 19.23 -23.26
CA LEU A 28 -2.64 19.48 -21.83
C LEU A 28 -2.85 18.12 -21.17
N THR A 29 -1.78 17.47 -20.74
CA THR A 29 -1.86 16.27 -19.92
C THR A 29 -2.39 16.72 -18.57
N GLN A 30 -3.71 16.69 -18.39
CA GLN A 30 -4.36 16.84 -17.09
C GLN A 30 -3.77 15.77 -16.18
N GLN A 31 -2.80 16.15 -15.35
CA GLN A 31 -2.13 15.22 -14.47
C GLN A 31 -2.98 15.10 -13.22
N MET A 32 -3.61 13.94 -13.08
CA MET A 32 -4.35 13.58 -11.88
C MET A 32 -3.37 13.26 -10.77
N VAL A 33 -3.46 14.00 -9.65
CA VAL A 33 -2.57 13.81 -8.49
C VAL A 33 -3.39 13.46 -7.26
N TRP A 34 -2.95 12.42 -6.56
CA TRP A 34 -3.49 12.00 -5.27
C TRP A 34 -2.98 12.92 -4.17
N LYS A 35 -3.91 13.48 -3.39
CA LYS A 35 -3.62 14.33 -2.24
C LYS A 35 -4.33 13.82 -1.00
N TRP A 36 -3.66 13.88 0.15
CA TRP A 36 -4.26 13.57 1.44
C TRP A 36 -5.47 14.45 1.74
N ARG A 37 -6.56 13.82 2.18
CA ARG A 37 -7.80 14.51 2.60
C ARG A 37 -8.24 14.14 4.00
N SER A 38 -7.74 13.03 4.55
CA SER A 38 -7.94 12.68 5.95
C SER A 38 -6.67 12.89 6.79
N THR A 39 -6.89 13.11 8.09
CA THR A 39 -5.89 12.93 9.12
C THR A 39 -5.60 11.43 9.33
N LEU A 40 -4.57 11.11 10.11
CA LEU A 40 -4.29 9.74 10.55
C LEU A 40 -5.47 9.19 11.35
N LEU A 41 -6.03 8.10 10.88
CA LEU A 41 -7.09 7.36 11.56
C LEU A 41 -6.50 6.11 12.18
N THR A 42 -6.78 5.87 13.45
CA THR A 42 -6.35 4.68 14.20
C THR A 42 -7.44 3.60 14.27
N SER A 43 -8.64 3.90 13.77
CA SER A 43 -9.80 3.04 13.87
C SER A 43 -10.45 2.81 12.50
N PRO A 44 -10.69 1.54 12.11
CA PRO A 44 -11.46 1.21 10.91
C PRO A 44 -12.86 1.83 10.92
N HIS A 45 -13.49 1.98 12.10
CA HIS A 45 -14.82 2.57 12.22
C HIS A 45 -14.85 4.05 11.82
N ALA A 46 -13.80 4.80 12.20
CA ALA A 46 -13.65 6.19 11.79
C ALA A 46 -13.45 6.30 10.27
N LEU A 47 -12.69 5.37 9.68
CA LEU A 47 -12.52 5.29 8.23
C LEU A 47 -13.85 5.00 7.51
N PHE A 48 -14.65 4.03 7.97
CA PHE A 48 -15.97 3.77 7.40
C PHE A 48 -16.90 4.99 7.49
N THR A 49 -16.88 5.70 8.62
CA THR A 49 -17.68 6.91 8.81
C THR A 49 -17.26 8.00 7.82
N LEU A 50 -15.95 8.19 7.63
CA LEU A 50 -15.40 9.15 6.68
C LEU A 50 -15.78 8.79 5.23
N LEU A 51 -15.61 7.53 4.83
CA LEU A 51 -15.98 7.08 3.49
C LEU A 51 -17.48 7.25 3.21
N ARG A 52 -18.34 7.05 4.22
CA ARG A 52 -19.79 7.31 4.10
C ARG A 52 -20.10 8.80 3.96
N ALA A 53 -19.38 9.67 4.69
CA ALA A 53 -19.53 11.11 4.59
C ALA A 53 -19.16 11.65 3.19
N TYR A 54 -18.18 11.02 2.54
CA TYR A 54 -17.74 11.34 1.17
C TYR A 54 -18.37 10.47 0.08
N SER A 55 -19.57 9.93 0.33
CA SER A 55 -20.25 9.03 -0.62
C SER A 55 -20.65 9.68 -1.96
N TYR A 56 -20.68 11.00 -2.02
CA TYR A 56 -20.94 11.77 -3.25
C TYR A 56 -19.74 11.78 -4.22
N ILE A 57 -18.53 11.45 -3.75
CA ILE A 57 -17.34 11.39 -4.59
C ILE A 57 -17.28 10.01 -5.26
N PRO A 58 -16.98 9.93 -6.56
CA PRO A 58 -16.74 8.65 -7.23
C PRO A 58 -15.70 7.82 -6.48
N LYS A 59 -16.00 6.56 -6.19
CA LYS A 59 -15.14 5.68 -5.38
C LYS A 59 -13.78 5.39 -6.03
N GLU A 60 -13.68 5.59 -7.34
CA GLU A 60 -12.44 5.54 -8.12
C GLU A 60 -11.48 6.71 -7.82
N ASN A 61 -12.03 7.85 -7.38
CA ASN A 61 -11.26 9.03 -6.99
C ASN A 61 -10.92 9.04 -5.49
N VAL A 62 -11.24 7.96 -4.78
CA VAL A 62 -10.99 7.81 -3.34
C VAL A 62 -10.17 6.55 -3.11
N ARG A 63 -9.00 6.72 -2.51
CA ARG A 63 -8.06 5.64 -2.25
C ARG A 63 -7.65 5.65 -0.80
N VAL A 64 -7.71 4.47 -0.19
CA VAL A 64 -7.41 4.22 1.22
C VAL A 64 -6.01 3.64 1.30
N PHE A 65 -5.18 4.28 2.13
CA PHE A 65 -3.83 3.88 2.46
C PHE A 65 -3.83 3.40 3.91
N PHE A 66 -3.04 2.37 4.19
CA PHE A 66 -2.85 1.87 5.54
C PHE A 66 -1.45 1.31 5.68
N ALA A 67 -0.81 1.61 6.79
CA ALA A 67 0.55 1.16 7.07
C ALA A 67 0.80 1.14 8.58
N SER A 68 2.01 0.74 8.98
CA SER A 68 2.42 0.75 10.38
C SER A 68 3.00 2.11 10.82
N SER A 69 3.39 2.94 9.85
CA SER A 69 3.96 4.28 10.03
C SER A 69 3.32 5.32 9.11
N GLU A 70 3.37 6.60 9.50
CA GLU A 70 2.96 7.71 8.65
C GLU A 70 3.91 7.90 7.45
N ALA A 71 5.22 7.77 7.67
CA ALA A 71 6.23 7.90 6.62
C ALA A 71 6.00 6.87 5.50
N GLU A 72 5.71 5.62 5.86
CA GLU A 72 5.37 4.56 4.90
C GLU A 72 4.16 4.95 4.03
N MET A 73 3.14 5.57 4.61
CA MET A 73 1.96 6.03 3.85
C MET A 73 2.31 7.17 2.90
N ASP A 74 3.15 8.11 3.31
CA ASP A 74 3.61 9.20 2.46
C ASP A 74 4.42 8.66 1.26
N ASP A 75 5.30 7.69 1.49
CA ASP A 75 6.04 7.01 0.43
C ASP A 75 5.12 6.25 -0.53
N MET A 76 4.07 5.59 0.00
CA MET A 76 3.03 4.96 -0.81
C MET A 76 2.28 5.97 -1.69
N LEU A 77 2.03 7.18 -1.19
CA LEU A 77 1.35 8.23 -1.95
C LEU A 77 2.25 8.78 -3.07
N VAL A 78 3.53 9.01 -2.77
CA VAL A 78 4.52 9.46 -3.77
C VAL A 78 4.64 8.42 -4.89
N ARG A 79 4.78 7.14 -4.55
CA ARG A 79 4.80 6.03 -5.53
C ARG A 79 3.53 5.97 -6.37
N GLN A 80 2.36 6.10 -5.73
CA GLN A 80 1.08 6.10 -6.44
C GLN A 80 0.96 7.28 -7.43
N ASN A 81 1.48 8.46 -7.07
CA ASN A 81 1.53 9.62 -7.95
C ASN A 81 2.54 9.47 -9.10
N ALA A 82 3.62 8.73 -8.89
CA ALA A 82 4.57 8.35 -9.93
C ALA A 82 4.05 7.25 -10.88
N GLY A 83 2.82 6.74 -10.66
CA GLY A 83 2.23 5.65 -11.44
C GLY A 83 2.81 4.27 -11.11
N GLN A 84 3.55 4.16 -10.01
CA GLN A 84 4.09 2.89 -9.52
C GLN A 84 3.02 2.10 -8.74
N ILE A 85 3.25 0.80 -8.61
CA ILE A 85 2.37 -0.08 -7.83
C ILE A 85 2.42 0.37 -6.36
N SER A 86 1.25 0.51 -5.75
CA SER A 86 1.07 0.87 -4.34
C SER A 86 0.10 -0.13 -3.72
N SER A 87 0.34 -0.52 -2.48
CA SER A 87 -0.53 -1.39 -1.68
C SER A 87 -1.85 -0.74 -1.24
N SER A 88 -2.12 0.47 -1.71
CA SER A 88 -3.36 1.19 -1.42
C SER A 88 -4.57 0.55 -2.11
N VAL A 89 -5.73 0.70 -1.48
CA VAL A 89 -6.97 0.03 -1.90
C VAL A 89 -8.02 1.08 -2.28
N THR A 90 -8.83 0.82 -3.30
CA THR A 90 -9.93 1.72 -3.66
C THR A 90 -11.02 1.71 -2.60
N ALA A 91 -11.74 2.82 -2.44
CA ALA A 91 -12.85 2.89 -1.50
C ALA A 91 -13.92 1.83 -1.80
N ASP A 92 -14.14 1.49 -3.07
CA ASP A 92 -15.09 0.44 -3.44
C ASP A 92 -14.63 -0.94 -2.98
N GLN A 93 -13.36 -1.29 -3.21
CA GLN A 93 -12.81 -2.57 -2.76
C GLN A 93 -12.85 -2.68 -1.23
N PHE A 94 -12.56 -1.59 -0.51
CA PHE A 94 -12.67 -1.52 0.94
C PHE A 94 -14.11 -1.68 1.45
N MET A 95 -15.08 -1.07 0.78
CA MET A 95 -16.50 -1.11 1.15
C MET A 95 -17.23 -2.37 0.69
N SER A 96 -16.72 -3.07 -0.34
CA SER A 96 -17.37 -4.23 -0.97
C SER A 96 -17.45 -5.47 -0.08
N GLY A 97 -16.85 -5.45 1.11
CA GLY A 97 -16.82 -6.59 2.02
C GLY A 97 -15.99 -7.78 1.50
N LYS A 98 -15.36 -7.64 0.32
CA LYS A 98 -14.31 -8.56 -0.11
C LYS A 98 -13.23 -8.53 0.95
N ARG A 99 -12.94 -9.67 1.56
CA ARG A 99 -11.89 -9.79 2.56
C ARG A 99 -10.58 -9.38 1.90
N ILE A 100 -10.14 -8.18 2.21
CA ILE A 100 -8.83 -7.69 1.84
C ILE A 100 -7.84 -8.50 2.65
N ASN A 101 -7.03 -9.33 1.98
CA ASN A 101 -6.01 -10.11 2.65
C ASN A 101 -4.89 -9.17 3.09
N THR A 102 -4.95 -8.75 4.35
CA THR A 102 -3.95 -7.86 4.95
C THR A 102 -2.55 -8.45 4.92
N MET A 103 -2.40 -9.77 4.83
CA MET A 103 -1.08 -10.41 4.69
C MET A 103 -0.50 -10.21 3.29
N ASP A 104 -1.31 -10.38 2.24
CA ASP A 104 -0.84 -10.19 0.85
C ASP A 104 -0.43 -8.74 0.62
N ILE A 105 -1.13 -7.81 1.26
CA ILE A 105 -0.77 -6.40 1.21
C ILE A 105 0.52 -6.12 1.95
N LYS A 106 0.68 -6.61 3.19
CA LYS A 106 1.93 -6.44 3.94
C LYS A 106 3.12 -7.06 3.22
N ARG A 107 2.90 -8.19 2.55
CA ARG A 107 3.91 -8.83 1.71
C ARG A 107 4.26 -7.95 0.51
N LEU A 108 3.26 -7.44 -0.20
CA LEU A 108 3.50 -6.53 -1.32
C LEU A 108 4.17 -5.23 -0.86
N GLU A 109 3.84 -4.71 0.33
CA GLU A 109 4.50 -3.56 0.95
C GLU A 109 5.97 -3.84 1.20
N PHE A 110 6.28 -5.01 1.77
CA PHE A 110 7.65 -5.45 2.01
C PHE A 110 8.43 -5.62 0.69
N GLU A 111 7.82 -6.23 -0.32
CA GLU A 111 8.42 -6.43 -1.65
C GLU A 111 8.63 -5.12 -2.42
N LEU A 112 7.78 -4.12 -2.20
CA LEU A 112 7.86 -2.82 -2.87
C LEU A 112 8.69 -1.78 -2.09
N ASN A 113 9.05 -2.07 -0.84
CA ASN A 113 9.82 -1.14 -0.04
C ASN A 113 11.26 -1.09 -0.58
N THR A 114 11.71 0.09 -0.98
CA THR A 114 13.06 0.33 -1.49
C THR A 114 14.15 0.13 -0.44
N ASP A 115 13.77 0.12 0.84
CA ASP A 115 14.66 -0.14 1.98
C ASP A 115 14.80 -1.63 2.30
N ALA A 116 14.13 -2.53 1.58
CA ALA A 116 14.40 -3.94 1.75
C ALA A 116 15.83 -4.23 1.29
N ASP A 117 16.64 -4.65 2.24
CA ASP A 117 18.04 -5.05 2.13
C ASP A 117 18.16 -6.35 1.32
N HIS A 118 17.73 -6.30 0.07
CA HIS A 118 17.73 -7.44 -0.84
C HIS A 118 19.15 -7.96 -1.16
N ASP A 119 20.18 -7.26 -0.70
CA ASP A 119 21.59 -7.64 -0.79
C ASP A 119 22.14 -8.32 0.49
N GLU A 120 21.38 -8.35 1.59
CA GLU A 120 21.78 -9.11 2.78
C GLU A 120 21.55 -10.61 2.54
N ALA A 121 22.61 -11.39 2.73
CA ALA A 121 22.51 -12.84 2.68
C ALA A 121 21.48 -13.31 3.71
N TYR A 122 20.51 -14.09 3.26
CA TYR A 122 19.48 -14.68 4.11
C TYR A 122 20.10 -15.27 5.38
N THR A 123 19.88 -14.61 6.51
CA THR A 123 20.37 -15.07 7.80
C THR A 123 19.29 -15.97 8.40
N PHE A 124 19.61 -17.24 8.59
CA PHE A 124 18.70 -18.19 9.23
C PHE A 124 18.40 -17.73 10.67
N ALA A 125 17.22 -17.15 10.87
CA ALA A 125 16.71 -16.81 12.19
C ALA A 125 16.04 -18.05 12.80
N MET A 126 16.38 -18.36 14.06
CA MET A 126 15.72 -19.43 14.80
C MET A 126 14.22 -19.12 14.97
N PRO A 127 13.34 -20.13 14.95
CA PRO A 127 11.91 -19.94 15.15
C PRO A 127 11.62 -19.17 16.44
N VAL A 128 10.87 -18.07 16.34
CA VAL A 128 10.58 -17.16 17.46
C VAL A 128 9.56 -17.75 18.44
N SER A 129 8.85 -18.80 18.03
CA SER A 129 7.85 -19.48 18.86
C SER A 129 8.11 -20.98 19.03
N ILE A 130 7.63 -21.53 20.15
CA ILE A 130 7.65 -22.97 20.43
C ILE A 130 6.90 -23.75 19.33
N ALA A 131 5.81 -23.21 18.80
CA ALA A 131 5.02 -23.85 17.76
C ALA A 131 5.81 -24.02 16.45
N GLU A 132 6.50 -22.96 16.01
CA GLU A 132 7.34 -23.02 14.81
C GLU A 132 8.55 -23.94 15.02
N ARG A 133 9.14 -23.97 16.23
CA ARG A 133 10.22 -24.92 16.57
C ARG A 133 9.73 -26.37 16.50
N MET A 134 8.52 -26.67 16.97
CA MET A 134 7.94 -28.00 16.87
C MET A 134 7.61 -28.39 15.43
N ALA A 135 7.10 -27.45 14.63
CA ALA A 135 6.89 -27.65 13.19
C ALA A 135 8.20 -27.94 12.46
N TRP A 136 9.28 -27.23 12.81
CA TRP A 136 10.62 -27.47 12.27
C TRP A 136 11.16 -28.86 12.65
N ILE A 137 11.03 -29.27 13.92
CA ILE A 137 11.42 -30.62 14.38
C ILE A 137 10.62 -31.70 13.64
N ALA A 138 9.33 -31.48 13.41
CA ALA A 138 8.49 -32.39 12.65
C ALA A 138 8.94 -32.49 11.18
N LEU A 139 9.25 -31.37 10.54
CA LEU A 139 9.77 -31.33 9.17
C LEU A 139 11.12 -32.05 9.03
N LEU A 140 12.06 -31.82 9.96
CA LEU A 140 13.35 -32.52 9.98
C LEU A 140 13.18 -34.04 10.10
N ARG A 141 12.24 -34.49 10.94
CA ARG A 141 11.93 -35.91 11.08
C ARG A 141 11.40 -36.51 9.78
N ARG A 142 10.49 -35.81 9.09
CA ARG A 142 9.92 -36.26 7.82
C ARG A 142 10.97 -36.33 6.71
N ARG A 143 11.91 -35.37 6.68
CA ARG A 143 13.07 -35.42 5.76
C ARG A 143 13.96 -36.63 6.04
N GLN A 144 14.26 -36.92 7.31
CA GLN A 144 15.04 -38.10 7.69
C GLN A 144 14.34 -39.42 7.33
N GLN A 145 13.01 -39.42 7.33
CA GLN A 145 12.19 -40.56 6.92
C GLN A 145 12.05 -40.67 5.39
N GLY A 146 12.65 -39.77 4.62
CA GLY A 146 12.60 -39.78 3.15
C GLY A 146 11.27 -39.32 2.56
N GLU A 147 10.39 -38.71 3.37
CA GLU A 147 9.08 -38.23 2.91
C GLU A 147 9.14 -36.90 2.15
N LEU A 148 10.30 -36.23 2.18
CA LEU A 148 10.56 -34.96 1.51
C LEU A 148 11.78 -35.12 0.62
N GLU A 149 11.62 -34.88 -0.69
CA GLU A 149 12.72 -34.91 -1.64
C GLU A 149 13.70 -33.74 -1.39
N SER A 150 14.97 -33.95 -1.78
CA SER A 150 16.09 -33.01 -1.56
C SER A 150 16.13 -31.89 -2.59
#